data_AF-A0AAV5Q880-F1
#
_entry.id   AF-A0AAV5Q880-F1
#
_cell.length_a   1.000
_cell.length_b   1.000
_cell.length_c   1.000
_cell.angle_alpha   90.00
_cell.angle_beta   90.00
_cell.angle_gamma   90.00
#
_symmetry.space_group_name_H-M   'P 1'
#
loop_
_entity.id
_entity.type
_entity.pdbx_description
1 polymer ?
#
loop_
_entity_poly.entity_id
_entity_poly.type
_entity_poly.pdbx_seq_one_letter_code
_entity_poly.pdbx_strand_id
1 'polypeptide(L)'
;MSFVPASFMTSSINLNMLDSSPSSFITKFKSVKMPQDFFDVSRMSKPQGFLEIQQRLSYNLSYFSANYLIIIVLFFLYCILTNIGFFLFVGVEAGLGFYLLTNFGNADELDLKIFKLHRNIVYGALLIINIPLLFFWSPFGAIIWNLIMSAGVISLHASLMDRPVEATYSDMA
;
A
#
# COMPACT_ATOMS: atom_id res chain seq x y z
N MET A 1 -14.63 -47.88 -2.17
CA MET A 1 -14.00 -46.74 -1.46
C MET A 1 -14.12 -45.52 -2.37
N SER A 2 -15.06 -44.60 -2.09
CA SER A 2 -15.25 -43.40 -2.92
C SER A 2 -14.33 -42.29 -2.44
N PHE A 3 -13.46 -41.81 -3.32
CA PHE A 3 -12.63 -40.65 -3.05
C PHE A 3 -13.50 -39.40 -2.94
N VAL A 4 -13.46 -38.75 -1.78
CA VAL A 4 -13.98 -37.39 -1.58
C VAL A 4 -12.94 -36.44 -2.18
N PRO A 5 -13.27 -35.63 -3.21
CA PRO A 5 -12.31 -34.67 -3.73
C PRO A 5 -12.12 -33.57 -2.70
N ALA A 6 -10.86 -33.24 -2.40
CA ALA A 6 -10.50 -32.11 -1.56
C ALA A 6 -10.99 -30.80 -2.21
N SER A 7 -12.16 -30.33 -1.79
CA SER A 7 -12.72 -29.01 -2.14
C SER A 7 -12.16 -27.89 -1.25
N PHE A 8 -10.86 -27.97 -0.94
CA PHE A 8 -10.12 -26.92 -0.27
C PHE A 8 -9.32 -26.18 -1.34
N MET A 9 -9.57 -24.87 -1.51
CA MET A 9 -8.84 -23.92 -2.39
C MET A 9 -9.38 -23.69 -3.82
N THR A 10 -10.69 -23.49 -3.97
CA THR A 10 -11.24 -22.69 -5.10
C THR A 10 -12.07 -21.53 -4.56
N SER A 11 -11.45 -20.69 -3.72
CA SER A 11 -11.93 -19.31 -3.56
C SER A 11 -11.66 -18.59 -4.88
N SER A 12 -12.65 -18.56 -5.75
CA SER A 12 -12.64 -17.69 -6.94
C SER A 12 -12.38 -16.28 -6.46
N ILE A 13 -11.20 -15.76 -6.77
CA ILE A 13 -10.86 -14.36 -6.52
C ILE A 13 -11.85 -13.55 -7.34
N ASN A 14 -12.86 -13.00 -6.68
CA ASN A 14 -13.84 -12.12 -7.29
C ASN A 14 -13.14 -10.80 -7.62
N LEU A 15 -12.61 -10.72 -8.84
CA LEU A 15 -11.91 -9.54 -9.38
C LEU A 15 -12.81 -8.30 -9.49
N ASN A 16 -14.13 -8.46 -9.34
CA ASN A 16 -15.09 -7.36 -9.23
C ASN A 16 -14.89 -6.51 -7.96
N MET A 17 -14.09 -6.97 -6.98
CA MET A 17 -13.69 -6.16 -5.82
C MET A 17 -12.54 -5.18 -6.14
N LEU A 18 -11.93 -5.31 -7.32
CA LEU A 18 -10.86 -4.43 -7.81
C LEU A 18 -11.38 -3.26 -8.67
N ASP A 19 -12.70 -3.06 -8.74
CA ASP A 19 -13.33 -1.87 -9.32
C ASP A 19 -13.14 -0.67 -8.36
N SER A 20 -11.89 -0.22 -8.26
CA SER A 20 -11.46 0.94 -7.51
C SER A 20 -11.86 2.24 -8.21
N SER A 21 -13.16 2.45 -8.37
CA SER A 21 -13.68 3.72 -8.89
C SER A 21 -13.23 4.85 -7.95
N PRO A 22 -12.69 5.98 -8.44
CA PRO A 22 -12.24 7.11 -7.60
C PRO A 22 -13.34 7.70 -6.70
N SER A 23 -14.60 7.41 -7.02
CA SER A 23 -15.78 7.68 -6.18
C SER A 23 -15.75 6.97 -4.82
N SER A 24 -15.14 5.78 -4.72
CA SER A 24 -15.02 5.00 -3.48
C SER A 24 -14.08 5.66 -2.46
N PHE A 25 -12.97 6.25 -2.92
CA PHE A 25 -12.02 6.99 -2.07
C PHE A 25 -12.64 8.28 -1.52
N ILE A 26 -13.38 9.02 -2.35
CA ILE A 26 -14.10 10.24 -1.93
C ILE A 26 -15.16 9.91 -0.88
N THR A 27 -15.86 8.78 -1.03
CA THR A 27 -16.88 8.33 -0.08
C THR A 27 -16.25 7.90 1.25
N LYS A 28 -15.10 7.21 1.22
CA LYS A 28 -14.32 6.88 2.43
C LYS A 28 -13.81 8.15 3.13
N PHE A 29 -13.37 9.17 2.39
CA PHE A 29 -12.92 10.43 2.98
C PHE A 29 -14.04 11.21 3.70
N LYS A 30 -15.30 11.04 3.26
CA LYS A 30 -16.47 11.60 3.96
C LYS A 30 -16.84 10.83 5.23
N SER A 31 -16.31 9.62 5.42
CA SER A 31 -16.54 8.77 6.59
C SER A 31 -15.45 8.90 7.66
N VAL A 32 -14.58 9.92 7.58
CA VAL A 32 -13.59 10.21 8.63
C VAL A 32 -14.32 10.47 9.94
N LYS A 33 -13.99 9.68 10.96
CA LYS A 33 -14.51 9.87 12.32
C LYS A 33 -13.74 11.00 12.99
N MET A 34 -14.40 11.71 13.90
CA MET A 34 -13.80 12.79 14.65
C MET A 34 -12.52 12.30 15.36
N PRO A 35 -11.41 13.04 15.30
CA PRO A 35 -10.16 12.62 15.95
C PRO A 35 -10.30 12.38 17.44
N GLN A 36 -11.23 13.08 18.11
CA GLN A 36 -11.52 12.88 19.54
C GLN A 36 -12.07 11.48 19.84
N ASP A 37 -12.91 10.93 18.96
CA ASP A 37 -13.45 9.57 19.08
C ASP A 37 -12.41 8.51 18.69
N PHE A 38 -11.52 8.84 17.74
CA PHE A 38 -10.40 7.97 17.39
C PHE A 38 -9.37 7.85 18.52
N PHE A 39 -9.02 8.95 19.19
CA PHE A 39 -8.04 8.98 20.28
C PHE A 39 -8.66 8.94 21.68
N ASP A 40 -9.85 8.36 21.82
CA ASP A 40 -10.51 8.26 23.12
C ASP A 40 -9.83 7.21 24.02
N VAL A 41 -8.86 7.66 24.81
CA VAL A 41 -8.09 6.82 25.74
C VAL A 41 -8.98 6.19 26.82
N SER A 42 -10.15 6.78 27.10
CA SER A 42 -11.08 6.23 28.11
C SER A 42 -11.72 4.91 27.66
N ARG A 43 -11.78 4.69 26.33
CA ARG A 43 -12.29 3.47 25.70
C ARG A 43 -11.19 2.45 25.37
N MET A 44 -9.93 2.76 25.69
CA MET A 44 -8.83 1.83 25.49
C MET A 44 -8.74 0.88 26.68
N SER A 45 -8.93 -0.41 26.43
CA SER A 45 -8.77 -1.45 27.46
C SER A 45 -7.90 -2.59 26.95
N LYS A 46 -7.28 -3.31 27.89
CA LYS A 46 -6.48 -4.50 27.55
C LYS A 46 -7.43 -5.64 27.18
N PRO A 47 -7.33 -6.21 25.97
CA PRO A 47 -8.15 -7.34 25.59
C PRO A 47 -7.82 -8.56 26.46
N GLN A 48 -8.85 -9.29 26.89
CA GLN A 48 -8.74 -10.43 27.79
C GLN A 48 -8.31 -11.72 27.06
N GLY A 49 -8.38 -11.77 25.73
CA GLY A 49 -7.93 -12.91 24.94
C GLY A 49 -7.99 -12.71 23.42
N PHE A 50 -7.55 -13.73 22.67
CA PHE A 50 -7.44 -13.68 21.21
C PHE A 50 -8.78 -13.51 20.48
N LEU A 51 -9.85 -14.13 21.00
CA LEU A 51 -11.19 -14.00 20.42
C LEU A 51 -11.70 -12.56 20.47
N GLU A 52 -11.47 -11.89 21.59
CA GLU A 52 -11.84 -10.50 21.79
C GLU A 52 -11.01 -9.57 20.89
N ILE A 53 -9.71 -9.84 20.72
CA ILE A 53 -8.86 -9.10 19.77
C ILE A 53 -9.44 -9.20 18.35
N GLN A 54 -9.76 -10.40 17.87
CA GLN A 54 -10.28 -10.59 16.51
C GLN A 54 -11.61 -9.85 16.32
N GLN A 55 -12.46 -9.91 17.34
CA GLN A 55 -13.70 -9.16 17.40
C GLN A 55 -13.43 -7.65 17.29
N ARG A 56 -12.64 -7.07 18.20
CA ARG A 56 -12.31 -5.63 18.20
C ARG A 56 -11.70 -5.20 16.87
N LEU A 57 -10.78 -5.99 16.30
CA LEU A 57 -10.19 -5.73 14.98
C LEU A 57 -11.25 -5.63 13.89
N SER A 58 -12.12 -6.63 13.76
CA SER A 58 -13.14 -6.69 12.70
C SER A 58 -14.08 -5.48 12.75
N TYR A 59 -14.52 -5.09 13.95
CA TYR A 59 -15.40 -3.94 14.14
C TYR A 59 -14.67 -2.61 13.90
N ASN A 60 -13.53 -2.40 14.56
CA ASN A 60 -12.81 -1.13 14.53
C ASN A 60 -12.19 -0.85 13.15
N LEU A 61 -11.72 -1.87 12.44
CA LEU A 61 -11.21 -1.72 11.06
C LEU A 61 -12.28 -1.19 10.10
N SER A 62 -13.53 -1.62 10.28
CA SER A 62 -14.65 -1.10 9.50
C SER A 62 -15.04 0.31 9.95
N TYR A 63 -15.21 0.50 11.26
CA TYR A 63 -15.67 1.75 11.87
C TYR A 63 -14.73 2.94 11.63
N PHE A 64 -13.42 2.74 11.81
CA PHE A 64 -12.37 3.76 11.64
C PHE A 64 -11.60 3.63 10.31
N SER A 65 -12.19 2.96 9.31
CA SER A 65 -11.51 2.66 8.03
C SER A 65 -10.88 3.89 7.34
N ALA A 66 -11.55 5.05 7.41
CA ALA A 66 -11.05 6.30 6.83
C ALA A 66 -9.86 6.88 7.62
N ASN A 67 -9.90 6.83 8.96
CA ASN A 67 -8.82 7.28 9.82
C ASN A 67 -7.57 6.40 9.65
N TYR A 68 -7.73 5.08 9.51
CA TYR A 68 -6.62 4.17 9.21
C TYR A 68 -6.01 4.39 7.84
N LEU A 69 -6.82 4.74 6.83
CA LEU A 69 -6.31 5.13 5.51
C LEU A 69 -5.40 6.36 5.61
N ILE A 70 -5.79 7.36 6.41
CA ILE A 70 -4.95 8.54 6.65
C ILE A 70 -3.59 8.13 7.26
N ILE A 71 -3.58 7.22 8.25
CA ILE A 71 -2.33 6.72 8.86
C ILE A 71 -1.45 6.04 7.81
N ILE A 72 -2.01 5.19 6.93
CA ILE A 72 -1.25 4.55 5.84
C ILE A 72 -0.65 5.60 4.91
N VAL A 73 -1.44 6.61 4.51
CA VAL A 73 -0.96 7.71 3.66
C VAL A 73 0.16 8.50 4.33
N LEU A 74 0.07 8.75 5.65
CA LEU A 74 1.12 9.43 6.40
C LEU A 74 2.41 8.59 6.44
N PHE A 75 2.32 7.28 6.66
CA PHE A 75 3.47 6.38 6.57
C PHE A 75 4.06 6.36 5.16
N PHE A 76 3.23 6.36 4.12
CA PHE A 76 3.69 6.41 2.73
C PHE A 76 4.43 7.73 2.43
N LEU A 77 3.87 8.86 2.88
CA LEU A 77 4.49 10.18 2.73
C LEU A 77 5.81 10.26 3.50
N TYR A 78 5.88 9.70 4.70
CA TYR A 78 7.12 9.55 5.45
C TYR A 78 8.18 8.74 4.68
N CYS A 79 7.76 7.66 4.01
CA CYS A 79 8.65 6.84 3.16
C CYS A 79 9.23 7.64 1.99
N ILE A 80 8.41 8.48 1.35
CA ILE A 80 8.85 9.38 0.27
C ILE A 80 9.82 10.43 0.80
N LEU A 81 9.47 11.10 1.91
CA LEU A 81 10.30 12.15 2.49
C LEU A 81 11.68 11.63 2.90
N THR A 82 11.73 10.46 3.54
CA THR A 82 13.00 9.83 3.97
C THR A 82 13.85 9.37 2.78
N ASN A 83 13.22 9.00 1.66
CA ASN A 83 13.90 8.49 0.46
C ASN A 83 13.81 9.46 -0.72
N ILE A 84 13.73 10.76 -0.47
CA ILE A 84 13.48 11.75 -1.52
C ILE A 84 14.54 11.70 -2.64
N GLY A 85 15.81 11.47 -2.28
CA GLY A 85 16.89 11.35 -3.24
C GLY A 85 16.71 10.19 -4.22
N PHE A 86 16.22 9.04 -3.74
CA PHE A 86 15.94 7.88 -4.58
C PHE A 86 14.80 8.16 -5.56
N PHE A 87 13.68 8.71 -5.07
CA PHE A 87 12.55 9.04 -5.92
C PHE A 87 12.89 10.13 -6.95
N LEU A 88 13.70 11.13 -6.59
CA LEU A 88 14.18 12.13 -7.53
C LEU A 88 15.10 11.52 -8.59
N PHE A 89 16.03 10.66 -8.18
CA PHE A 89 16.92 9.97 -9.11
C PHE A 89 16.14 9.13 -10.13
N VAL A 90 15.26 8.25 -9.65
CA VAL A 90 14.41 7.41 -10.50
C VAL A 90 13.49 8.26 -11.39
N GLY A 91 12.96 9.38 -10.86
CA GLY A 91 12.12 10.30 -11.64
C GLY A 91 12.87 10.99 -12.78
N VAL A 92 14.09 11.47 -12.52
CA VAL A 92 14.95 12.08 -13.56
C VAL A 92 15.38 11.03 -14.58
N GLU A 93 15.79 9.85 -14.13
CA GLU A 93 16.17 8.73 -15.00
C GLU A 93 15.00 8.31 -15.90
N ALA A 94 13.80 8.13 -15.34
CA ALA A 94 12.60 7.78 -16.09
C ALA A 94 12.21 8.88 -17.09
N GLY A 95 12.32 10.15 -16.69
CA GLY A 95 12.07 11.29 -17.58
C GLY A 95 13.06 11.34 -18.74
N LEU A 96 14.35 11.13 -18.46
CA LEU A 96 15.39 11.06 -19.48
C LEU A 96 15.20 9.85 -20.40
N GLY A 97 14.90 8.68 -19.85
CA GLY A 97 14.62 7.46 -20.60
C GLY A 97 13.42 7.63 -21.54
N PHE A 98 12.33 8.22 -21.04
CA PHE A 98 11.14 8.52 -21.84
C PHE A 98 11.43 9.55 -22.94
N TYR A 99 12.18 10.60 -22.62
CA TYR A 99 12.60 11.61 -23.59
C TYR A 99 13.45 10.99 -24.71
N LEU A 100 14.48 10.21 -24.35
CA LEU A 100 15.32 9.51 -25.32
C LEU A 100 14.49 8.58 -26.19
N LEU A 101 13.64 7.72 -25.61
CA LEU A 101 12.78 6.80 -26.36
C LEU A 101 11.86 7.50 -27.36
N THR A 102 11.32 8.66 -26.97
CA THR A 102 10.47 9.47 -27.84
C THR A 102 11.26 10.03 -29.02
N ASN A 103 12.51 10.47 -28.79
CA ASN A 103 13.39 10.95 -29.85
C ASN A 103 13.84 9.84 -30.82
N PHE A 104 13.99 8.60 -30.36
CA PHE A 104 14.25 7.47 -31.24
C PHE A 104 13.07 7.16 -32.19
N GLY A 105 11.83 7.42 -31.78
CA GLY A 105 10.64 7.08 -32.57
C GLY A 105 10.63 5.59 -32.97
N ASN A 106 10.57 5.32 -34.28
CA ASN A 106 10.67 3.96 -34.86
C ASN A 106 12.10 3.58 -35.29
N ALA A 107 13.09 4.46 -35.12
CA ALA A 107 14.47 4.18 -35.47
C ALA A 107 15.20 3.46 -34.33
N ASP A 108 16.18 2.64 -34.69
CA ASP A 108 17.04 1.94 -33.73
C ASP A 108 18.26 2.76 -33.32
N GLU A 109 18.57 3.81 -34.08
CA GLU A 109 19.72 4.69 -33.88
C GLU A 109 19.30 6.16 -33.85
N LEU A 110 19.83 6.89 -32.87
CA LEU A 110 19.70 8.32 -32.74
C LEU A 110 21.07 8.95 -33.04
N ASP A 111 21.13 9.72 -34.12
CA ASP A 111 22.35 10.45 -34.47
C ASP A 111 22.37 11.76 -33.67
N LEU A 112 23.18 11.78 -32.62
CA LEU A 112 23.35 12.93 -31.75
C LEU A 112 24.47 13.86 -32.25
N LYS A 113 24.76 13.94 -33.57
CA LYS A 113 25.72 14.85 -34.22
C LYS A 113 27.20 14.69 -33.81
N ILE A 114 27.47 14.25 -32.59
CA ILE A 114 28.77 13.94 -31.98
C ILE A 114 28.98 12.42 -31.85
N PHE A 115 27.92 11.63 -31.71
CA PHE A 115 27.98 10.17 -31.70
C PHE A 115 26.63 9.57 -32.09
N LYS A 116 26.65 8.34 -32.60
CA LYS A 116 25.43 7.55 -32.85
C LYS A 116 25.10 6.73 -31.62
N LEU A 117 23.91 6.94 -31.07
CA LEU A 117 23.42 6.20 -29.91
C LEU A 117 22.43 5.14 -30.38
N HIS A 118 22.68 3.87 -30.06
CA HIS A 118 21.77 2.78 -30.39
C HIS A 118 20.83 2.50 -29.21
N ARG A 119 19.58 2.11 -29.48
CA ARG A 119 18.53 1.90 -28.47
C ARG A 119 18.90 0.83 -27.42
N ASN A 120 19.57 -0.24 -27.84
CA ASN A 120 20.08 -1.31 -26.99
C ASN A 120 21.09 -0.81 -25.92
N ILE A 121 21.91 0.20 -26.23
CA ILE A 121 22.87 0.79 -25.28
C ILE A 121 22.10 1.53 -24.19
N VAL A 122 21.01 2.23 -24.54
CA VAL A 122 20.15 2.92 -23.56
C VAL A 122 19.53 1.91 -22.60
N TYR A 123 18.88 0.85 -23.11
CA TYR A 123 18.32 -0.18 -22.23
C TYR A 123 19.39 -0.91 -21.40
N GLY A 124 20.56 -1.19 -21.99
CA GLY A 124 21.68 -1.79 -21.29
C GLY A 124 22.21 -0.89 -20.16
N ALA A 125 22.35 0.42 -20.42
CA ALA A 125 22.77 1.39 -19.43
C ALA A 125 21.76 1.52 -18.29
N LEU A 126 20.46 1.60 -18.61
CA LEU A 126 19.39 1.61 -17.60
C LEU A 126 19.47 0.37 -16.73
N LEU A 127 19.65 -0.82 -17.31
CA LEU A 127 19.75 -2.07 -16.55
C LEU A 127 20.99 -2.09 -15.65
N ILE A 128 22.15 -1.68 -16.15
CA ILE A 128 23.41 -1.65 -15.40
C ILE A 128 23.34 -0.64 -14.23
N ILE A 129 22.65 0.49 -14.40
CA ILE A 129 22.46 1.49 -13.35
C ILE A 129 21.44 1.01 -12.31
N ASN A 130 20.33 0.41 -12.76
CA ASN A 130 19.25 -0.01 -11.86
C ASN A 130 19.62 -1.21 -10.99
N ILE A 131 20.46 -2.14 -11.45
CA ILE A 131 20.83 -3.31 -10.64
C ILE A 131 21.50 -2.90 -9.32
N PRO A 132 22.58 -2.10 -9.30
CA PRO A 132 23.16 -1.58 -8.06
C PRO A 132 22.18 -0.72 -7.27
N LEU A 133 21.38 0.11 -7.96
CA LEU A 133 20.40 0.99 -7.32
C LEU A 133 19.36 0.21 -6.51
N LEU A 134 18.82 -0.87 -7.09
CA LEU A 134 17.85 -1.75 -6.44
C LEU A 134 18.42 -2.41 -5.18
N PHE A 135 19.70 -2.80 -5.21
CA PHE A 135 20.35 -3.42 -4.06
C PHE A 135 20.66 -2.40 -2.95
N PHE A 136 21.13 -1.21 -3.33
CA PHE A 136 21.51 -0.17 -2.38
C PHE A 136 20.30 0.46 -1.68
N TRP A 137 19.25 0.81 -2.43
CA TRP A 137 18.05 1.47 -1.86
C TRP A 137 16.96 0.48 -1.41
N SER A 138 17.02 -0.79 -1.85
CA SER A 138 16.08 -1.86 -1.46
C SER A 138 14.61 -1.40 -1.42
N PRO A 139 14.03 -1.00 -2.57
CA PRO A 139 12.66 -0.49 -2.61
C PRO A 139 11.63 -1.50 -2.10
N PHE A 140 11.87 -2.80 -2.32
CA PHE A 140 11.03 -3.87 -1.78
C PHE A 140 11.07 -3.91 -0.25
N GLY A 141 12.24 -3.71 0.36
CA GLY A 141 12.38 -3.60 1.81
C GLY A 141 11.60 -2.40 2.37
N ALA A 142 11.66 -1.25 1.69
CA ALA A 142 10.90 -0.07 2.08
C ALA A 142 9.38 -0.31 2.04
N ILE A 143 8.87 -1.00 1.01
CA ILE A 143 7.44 -1.34 0.89
C ILE A 143 7.01 -2.28 2.02
N ILE A 144 7.77 -3.36 2.27
CA ILE A 144 7.47 -4.33 3.33
C ILE A 144 7.51 -3.66 4.70
N TRP A 145 8.52 -2.82 4.96
CA TRP A 145 8.62 -2.03 6.19
C TRP A 145 7.39 -1.16 6.39
N ASN A 146 6.96 -0.43 5.35
CA ASN A 146 5.79 0.44 5.42
C ASN A 146 4.52 -0.35 5.71
N LEU A 147 4.34 -1.50 5.04
CA LEU A 147 3.19 -2.38 5.25
C LEU A 147 3.14 -2.92 6.68
N ILE A 148 4.26 -3.41 7.21
CA ILE A 148 4.32 -3.97 8.57
C ILE A 148 4.10 -2.86 9.62
N MET A 149 4.73 -1.71 9.46
CA MET A 149 4.61 -0.62 10.44
C MET A 149 3.20 -0.04 10.48
N SER A 150 2.60 0.23 9.31
CA SER A 150 1.22 0.72 9.25
C SER A 150 0.22 -0.34 9.76
N ALA A 151 0.35 -1.60 9.34
CA ALA A 151 -0.51 -2.69 9.81
C ALA A 151 -0.37 -2.92 11.32
N GLY A 152 0.85 -2.83 11.86
CA GLY A 152 1.12 -2.96 13.29
C GLY A 152 0.46 -1.86 14.11
N VAL A 153 0.64 -0.59 13.72
CA VAL A 153 0.02 0.55 14.41
C VAL A 153 -1.51 0.49 14.34
N ILE A 154 -2.07 0.17 13.18
CA ILE A 154 -3.52 0.03 12.99
C ILE A 154 -4.06 -1.11 13.83
N SER A 155 -3.41 -2.28 13.82
CA SER A 155 -3.86 -3.45 14.57
C SER A 155 -3.75 -3.22 16.08
N LEU A 156 -2.69 -2.55 16.53
CA LEU A 156 -2.53 -2.16 17.93
C LEU A 156 -3.68 -1.24 18.37
N HIS A 157 -3.95 -0.19 17.60
CA HIS A 157 -5.06 0.72 17.88
C HIS A 157 -6.42 -0.01 17.88
N ALA A 158 -6.68 -0.80 16.85
CA ALA A 158 -7.94 -1.51 16.67
C ALA A 158 -8.18 -2.61 17.71
N SER A 159 -7.12 -3.20 18.29
CA SER A 159 -7.23 -4.22 19.34
C SER A 159 -7.43 -3.63 20.74
N LEU A 160 -6.88 -2.43 21.00
CA LEU A 160 -7.04 -1.75 22.28
C LEU A 160 -8.39 -1.02 22.40
N MET A 161 -8.94 -0.55 21.29
CA MET A 161 -10.18 0.21 21.29
C MET A 161 -11.41 -0.67 21.55
N ASP A 162 -12.19 -0.35 22.59
CA ASP A 162 -13.40 -1.10 22.92
C ASP A 162 -14.53 -0.84 21.94
N ARG A 163 -15.24 -1.93 21.63
CA ARG A 163 -16.50 -1.88 20.89
C ARG A 163 -17.55 -1.17 21.76
N PRO A 164 -18.32 -0.23 21.20
CA PRO A 164 -19.36 0.45 21.95
C PRO A 164 -20.50 -0.54 22.26
N VAL A 165 -21.17 -0.38 23.41
CA VAL A 165 -22.09 -1.38 23.98
C VAL A 165 -23.28 -1.66 23.04
N GLU A 166 -23.69 -0.67 22.24
CA GLU A 166 -24.74 -0.76 21.22
C GLU A 166 -24.42 -1.80 20.15
N ALA A 167 -23.14 -1.97 19.79
CA ALA A 167 -22.72 -2.98 18.83
C ALA A 167 -22.86 -4.40 19.40
N THR A 168 -22.71 -4.56 20.72
CA THR A 168 -22.94 -5.84 21.40
C THR A 168 -24.42 -6.20 21.42
N TYR A 169 -25.31 -5.21 21.57
CA TYR A 169 -26.76 -5.45 21.53
C TYR A 169 -27.26 -5.75 20.11
N SER A 170 -26.68 -5.15 19.07
CA SER A 170 -27.05 -5.47 17.68
C SER A 170 -26.65 -6.87 17.24
N ASP A 171 -25.57 -7.42 17.82
CA ASP A 171 -25.14 -8.81 17.54
C ASP A 171 -26.02 -9.86 18.24
N MET A 172 -26.85 -9.45 19.23
CA MET A 172 -27.73 -10.32 20.02
C MET A 172 -29.20 -10.30 19.56
N ALA A 173 -29.56 -9.43 18.62
CA ALA A 173 -30.90 -9.27 18.06
C ALA A 173 -31.05 -10.00 16.73
#